data_AF-A0A522AQM6-F1
#
_entry.id   AF-A0A522AQM6-F1
#
_cell.length_a   1.000
_cell.length_b   1.000
_cell.length_c   1.000
_cell.angle_alpha   90.00
_cell.angle_beta   90.00
_cell.angle_gamma   90.00
#
_symmetry.space_group_name_H-M   'P 1'
#
loop_
_entity.id
_entity.type
_entity.pdbx_description
1 polymer ?
#
loop_
_entity_poly.entity_id
_entity_poly.type
_entity_poly.pdbx_seq_one_letter_code
_entity_poly.pdbx_strand_id
1 'polypeptide(L)' 'MQFADRLNNVETSAIRELFKLLGKPGIISFAGGFPDPALFDVEGIRESTEAVLKNSPGPVL' A
#
# COMPACT_ATOMS: atom_id res chain seq x y z
N MET A 1 16.81 28.02 -6.41
CA MET A 1 15.93 27.58 -5.31
C MET A 1 16.81 26.94 -4.25
N GLN A 2 16.72 27.37 -2.98
CA GLN A 2 17.37 26.69 -1.86
C GLN A 2 16.37 25.71 -1.24
N PHE A 3 16.79 24.46 -1.10
CA PHE A 3 16.03 23.42 -0.42
C PHE A 3 16.36 23.43 1.08
N ALA A 4 15.45 22.89 1.91
CA ALA A 4 15.70 22.74 3.34
C ALA A 4 16.77 21.67 3.60
N ASP A 5 17.70 21.93 4.53
CA ASP A 5 18.86 21.06 4.81
C ASP A 5 18.50 19.60 5.13
N ARG A 6 17.33 19.36 5.74
CA ARG A 6 16.83 18.00 6.04
C ARG A 6 16.66 17.12 4.80
N LEU A 7 16.48 17.73 3.62
CA LEU A 7 16.31 17.01 2.36
C LEU A 7 17.61 16.33 1.91
N ASN A 8 18.77 16.75 2.43
CA ASN A 8 20.05 16.08 2.18
C ASN A 8 20.12 14.66 2.79
N ASN A 9 19.24 14.35 3.75
CA ASN A 9 19.19 13.06 4.45
C ASN A 9 18.07 12.14 3.94
N VAL A 10 17.36 12.52 2.87
CA VAL A 10 16.29 11.68 2.30
C VAL A 10 16.94 10.61 1.43
N GLU A 11 16.92 9.37 1.90
CA GLU A 11 17.37 8.22 1.13
C GLU A 11 16.22 7.57 0.35
N THR A 12 16.54 7.03 -0.81
CA THR A 12 15.62 6.16 -1.54
C THR A 12 15.42 4.85 -0.79
N SER A 13 14.18 4.44 -0.60
CA SER A 13 13.86 3.18 0.07
C SER A 13 14.32 1.98 -0.76
N ALA A 14 15.35 1.27 -0.29
CA ALA A 14 15.83 0.02 -0.91
C ALA A 14 14.72 -1.04 -1.04
N ILE A 15 13.74 -1.02 -0.14
CA ILE A 15 12.55 -1.88 -0.18
C ILE A 15 11.70 -1.60 -1.43
N ARG A 16 11.56 -0.34 -1.85
CA ARG A 16 10.81 0.01 -3.08
C ARG A 16 11.48 -0.50 -4.35
N GLU A 17 12.81 -0.58 -4.39
CA GLU A 17 13.52 -1.17 -5.53
C GLU A 17 13.30 -2.68 -5.61
N LEU A 18 13.31 -3.38 -4.48
CA LEU A 18 12.94 -4.80 -4.41
C LEU A 18 11.51 -5.06 -4.88
N PHE A 19 10.58 -4.11 -4.67
CA PHE A 19 9.20 -4.25 -5.13
C PHE A 19 9.05 -4.30 -6.65
N LYS A 20 9.96 -3.67 -7.40
CA LYS A 20 9.92 -3.75 -8.87
C LYS A 20 10.16 -5.17 -9.39
N LEU A 21 10.73 -6.05 -8.56
CA LEU A 21 11.01 -7.44 -8.88
C LEU A 21 9.87 -8.38 -8.44
N LEU A 22 8.99 -7.94 -7.53
CA LEU A 22 7.82 -8.70 -7.10
C LEU A 22 6.83 -8.85 -8.26
N GLY A 23 6.37 -10.07 -8.49
CA GLY A 23 5.42 -10.36 -9.58
C GLY A 23 6.06 -10.49 -10.96
N LYS A 24 7.38 -10.30 -11.11
CA LYS A 24 8.07 -10.62 -12.37
C LYS A 24 8.08 -12.14 -12.56
N PRO A 25 7.57 -12.67 -13.70
CA PRO A 25 7.58 -14.10 -13.97
C PRO A 25 8.99 -14.69 -13.86
N GLY A 26 9.11 -15.85 -13.21
CA GLY A 26 10.39 -16.55 -13.02
C GLY A 26 11.19 -16.14 -11.77
N ILE A 27 10.70 -15.21 -10.94
CA ILE A 27 11.31 -14.85 -9.65
C ILE A 27 10.52 -15.49 -8.50
N ILE A 28 11.23 -16.19 -7.60
CA ILE A 28 10.72 -16.61 -6.30
C ILE A 28 11.20 -15.60 -5.26
N SER A 29 10.28 -14.82 -4.69
CA SER A 29 10.62 -13.78 -3.72
C SER A 29 10.45 -14.27 -2.28
N PHE A 30 11.54 -14.26 -1.52
CA PHE A 30 11.54 -14.36 -0.05
C PHE A 30 11.72 -12.99 0.62
N ALA A 31 11.83 -11.91 -0.17
CA ALA A 31 11.81 -10.53 0.32
C ALA A 31 10.37 -10.22 0.77
N GLY A 32 10.02 -10.77 1.93
CA GLY A 32 8.68 -10.82 2.49
C GLY A 32 8.24 -9.51 3.16
N GLY A 33 6.97 -9.49 3.57
CA GLY A 33 6.27 -8.35 4.14
C GLY A 33 4.87 -8.13 3.56
N PHE A 34 4.51 -8.91 2.54
CA PHE A 34 3.21 -8.84 1.88
C PHE A 34 2.30 -9.96 2.35
N PRO A 35 1.08 -9.64 2.79
CA PRO A 35 0.06 -10.67 2.98
C PRO A 35 -0.31 -11.30 1.63
N ASP A 36 -0.63 -12.59 1.67
CA ASP A 36 -1.16 -13.31 0.52
C ASP A 36 -2.51 -12.69 0.10
N PRO A 37 -2.67 -12.21 -1.15
CA PRO A 37 -3.93 -11.63 -1.62
C PRO A 37 -5.13 -12.57 -1.52
N ALA A 38 -4.91 -13.89 -1.57
CA ALA A 38 -5.99 -14.87 -1.41
C ALA A 38 -6.57 -14.90 0.02
N LEU A 39 -5.86 -14.34 1.00
CA LEU A 39 -6.32 -14.22 2.38
C LEU A 39 -7.10 -12.94 2.66
N PHE A 40 -7.24 -12.06 1.66
CA PHE A 40 -8.05 -10.86 1.83
C PHE A 40 -9.54 -11.21 1.83
N ASP A 41 -10.25 -10.76 2.86
CA ASP A 41 -11.72 -10.85 2.92
C ASP A 41 -12.36 -9.77 2.03
N VAL A 42 -12.33 -10.03 0.73
CA VAL A 42 -12.84 -9.11 -0.30
C VAL A 42 -14.32 -8.82 -0.09
N GLU A 43 -15.11 -9.83 0.30
CA GLU A 43 -16.55 -9.64 0.52
C GLU A 43 -16.83 -8.85 1.79
N GLY A 44 -16.19 -9.15 2.92
CA GLY A 44 -16.37 -8.37 4.14
C GLY A 44 -15.95 -6.90 3.99
N ILE A 45 -14.88 -6.62 3.24
CA ILE A 45 -14.48 -5.25 2.89
C ILE A 45 -15.55 -4.56 2.03
N ARG A 46 -16.11 -5.26 1.03
CA ARG A 46 -17.17 -4.74 0.16
C ARG A 46 -18.41 -4.38 0.96
N GLU A 47 -18.92 -5.31 1.76
CA GLU A 47 -20.12 -5.13 2.58
C GLU A 47 -19.96 -3.97 3.57
N SER A 48 -18.81 -3.92 4.25
CA SER A 48 -18.50 -2.86 5.22
C SER A 48 -18.44 -1.48 4.54
N THR A 49 -17.81 -1.41 3.37
CA THR A 49 -17.71 -0.16 2.59
C THR A 49 -19.09 0.31 2.16
N GLU A 50 -19.93 -0.59 1.64
CA GLU A 50 -21.31 -0.26 1.27
C GLU A 50 -22.14 0.21 2.45
N ALA A 51 -22.00 -0.42 3.61
CA ALA A 51 -22.73 -0.05 4.83
C ALA A 51 -22.39 1.38 5.26
N VAL A 52 -21.11 1.76 5.23
CA VAL A 52 -20.66 3.13 5.56
C VAL A 52 -21.21 4.11 4.53
N LEU A 53 -21.08 3.83 3.24
CA LEU A 53 -21.52 4.74 2.18
C LEU A 53 -23.04 4.97 2.18
N LYS A 54 -23.84 3.96 2.57
CA LYS A 54 -25.30 4.07 2.67
C LYS A 54 -25.77 4.81 3.92
N ASN A 55 -25.14 4.56 5.06
CA ASN A 55 -25.67 4.95 6.37
C ASN A 55 -24.93 6.13 7.03
N SER A 56 -23.72 6.42 6.59
CA SER A 56 -22.83 7.43 7.18
C SER A 56 -22.22 8.28 6.07
N PRO A 57 -23.00 9.14 5.38
CA PRO A 57 -22.41 10.21 4.58
C PRO A 57 -21.53 11.01 5.55
N GLY A 58 -20.21 10.94 5.36
CA GLY A 58 -19.25 11.55 6.26
C GLY A 58 -19.60 13.02 6.51
N PRO A 59 -19.21 13.59 7.66
CA PRO A 59 -19.53 14.98 7.97
C PRO A 59 -19.08 15.86 6.79
N VAL A 60 -20.02 16.62 6.25
CA VAL A 60 -19.66 17.73 5.36
C VAL A 60 -18.98 18.74 6.26
N LEU A 61 -17.68 18.96 6.05
CA LEU A 61 -16.93 20.03 6.71
C LEU A 61 -17.60 21.38 6.44
#